data_AF-A0A7V1EGV9-F1
#
_entry.id   AF-A0A7V1EGV9-F1
#
_cell.length_a   1.000
_cell.length_b   1.000
_cell.length_c   1.000
_cell.angle_alpha   90.00
_cell.angle_beta   90.00
_cell.angle_gamma   90.00
#
_symmetry.space_group_name_H-M   'P 1'
#
loop_
_entity.id
_entity.type
_entity.pdbx_description
1 polymer ?
#
loop_
_entity_poly.entity_id
_entity_poly.type
_entity_poly.pdbx_seq_one_letter_code
_entity_poly.pdbx_strand_id
1 'polypeptide(L)'
;LLKLIELINPFYLEQNPPDYAPNYLDSDLYSILLVEVMDEYPDLTIEDCIKMAVIKLDSALGTNKAQLNFVMSSGNTLWALNFTRAEPKAITVYYYPDSIISKFWVVGSQPLDSLSQKWVELPNRTLVCLIPNEPVRLIPIYQKFDLPGKDISKNFFIQPNPFNESVKIDYSIDLPGIVTIDVYDRSGRFVKRLLNDFKISGKYTLIWNGCDDNNNPVPDGAYFIHLKTYNQERVLKTIFIQR
;
A
#
# COMPACT_ATOMS: atom_id res chain seq x y z
N LEU A 1 -5.54 13.97 -19.98
CA LEU A 1 -7.01 14.13 -20.09
C LEU A 1 -7.57 13.43 -21.33
N LEU A 2 -7.13 13.77 -22.55
CA LEU A 2 -7.57 13.05 -23.78
C LEU A 2 -7.30 11.54 -23.74
N LYS A 3 -6.12 11.10 -23.29
CA LYS A 3 -5.83 9.66 -23.03
C LYS A 3 -6.63 9.03 -21.88
N LEU A 4 -7.18 9.87 -21.00
CA LEU A 4 -8.03 9.45 -19.88
C LEU A 4 -9.48 9.25 -20.34
N ILE A 5 -9.92 10.15 -21.23
CA ILE A 5 -11.16 10.10 -22.01
C ILE A 5 -11.15 8.89 -22.96
N GLU A 6 -10.00 8.48 -23.49
CA GLU A 6 -9.86 7.24 -24.27
C GLU A 6 -9.97 5.96 -23.41
N LEU A 7 -9.66 6.06 -22.10
CA LEU A 7 -9.81 4.95 -21.15
C LEU A 7 -11.23 4.88 -20.59
N ILE A 8 -11.85 6.03 -20.32
CA ILE A 8 -13.22 6.12 -19.80
C ILE A 8 -14.20 5.97 -20.96
N ASN A 9 -15.11 4.99 -20.86
CA ASN A 9 -16.15 4.65 -21.83
C ASN A 9 -16.61 5.83 -22.73
N PRO A 10 -16.23 5.84 -24.03
CA PRO A 10 -16.53 6.95 -24.96
C PRO A 10 -18.02 7.26 -25.07
N PHE A 11 -18.89 6.24 -24.93
CA PHE A 11 -20.34 6.39 -24.99
C PHE A 11 -20.91 7.21 -23.83
N TYR A 12 -20.30 7.10 -22.64
CA TYR A 12 -20.74 7.89 -21.48
C TYR A 12 -20.49 9.38 -21.69
N LEU A 13 -19.35 9.73 -22.27
CA LEU A 13 -18.94 11.11 -22.53
C LEU A 13 -19.80 11.78 -23.61
N GLU A 14 -20.29 11.03 -24.58
CA GLU A 14 -21.25 11.52 -25.58
C GLU A 14 -22.62 11.85 -24.96
N GLN A 15 -23.05 11.08 -23.95
CA GLN A 15 -24.33 11.29 -23.25
C GLN A 15 -24.23 12.37 -22.15
N ASN A 16 -23.04 12.58 -21.59
CA ASN A 16 -22.79 13.50 -20.48
C ASN A 16 -21.55 14.36 -20.78
N PRO A 17 -21.63 15.32 -21.72
CA PRO A 17 -20.50 16.18 -22.08
C PRO A 17 -20.17 17.11 -20.90
N PRO A 18 -18.96 17.03 -20.32
CA PRO A 18 -18.65 17.84 -19.14
C PRO A 18 -18.41 19.32 -19.47
N ASP A 19 -18.76 20.19 -18.53
CA ASP A 19 -18.41 21.62 -18.55
C ASP A 19 -16.89 21.78 -18.27
N TYR A 20 -16.06 21.41 -19.24
CA TYR A 20 -14.61 21.32 -19.02
C TYR A 20 -13.91 22.68 -19.03
N ALA A 21 -13.20 22.98 -17.94
CA ALA A 21 -11.89 23.61 -18.05
C ALA A 21 -10.86 22.51 -18.40
N PRO A 22 -10.00 22.68 -19.43
CA PRO A 22 -9.17 21.60 -20.01
C PRO A 22 -8.13 20.95 -19.07
N ASN A 23 -8.03 21.41 -17.82
CA ASN A 23 -7.03 20.98 -16.84
C ASN A 23 -7.63 20.33 -15.57
N TYR A 24 -8.94 20.04 -15.53
CA TYR A 24 -9.61 19.47 -14.36
C TYR A 24 -10.25 18.11 -14.67
N LEU A 25 -10.13 17.20 -13.71
CA LEU A 25 -10.93 15.98 -13.61
C LEU A 25 -12.10 16.29 -12.68
N ASP A 26 -13.34 16.07 -13.12
CA ASP A 26 -14.51 16.21 -12.25
C ASP A 26 -14.72 14.97 -11.36
N SER A 27 -15.64 15.07 -10.40
CA SER A 27 -15.97 13.98 -9.47
C SER A 27 -16.59 12.76 -10.15
N ASP A 28 -17.30 12.98 -11.25
CA ASP A 28 -18.11 11.94 -11.90
C ASP A 28 -17.21 11.03 -12.72
N LEU A 29 -16.25 11.61 -13.45
CA LEU A 29 -15.22 10.88 -14.19
C LEU A 29 -14.33 10.06 -13.26
N TYR A 30 -13.99 10.59 -12.07
CA TYR A 30 -13.28 9.80 -11.07
C TYR A 30 -14.11 8.61 -10.59
N SER A 31 -15.40 8.83 -10.34
CA SER A 31 -16.31 7.79 -9.85
C SER A 31 -16.48 6.67 -10.88
N ILE A 32 -16.59 7.00 -12.16
CA ILE A 32 -16.68 6.03 -13.26
C ILE A 32 -15.40 5.21 -13.39
N LEU A 33 -14.24 5.88 -13.35
CA LEU A 33 -12.95 5.18 -13.38
C LEU A 33 -12.82 4.21 -12.21
N LEU A 34 -13.27 4.60 -11.01
CA LEU A 34 -13.23 3.72 -9.85
C LEU A 34 -14.13 2.49 -10.04
N VAL A 35 -15.34 2.66 -10.56
CA VAL A 35 -16.25 1.55 -10.89
C VAL A 35 -15.62 0.62 -11.92
N GLU A 36 -15.03 1.18 -12.99
CA GLU A 36 -14.34 0.38 -14.01
C GLU A 36 -13.19 -0.45 -13.42
N VAL A 37 -12.40 0.14 -12.51
CA VAL A 37 -11.32 -0.58 -11.81
C VAL A 37 -11.88 -1.68 -10.90
N MET A 38 -13.04 -1.47 -10.28
CA MET A 38 -13.69 -2.50 -9.46
C MET A 38 -14.22 -3.66 -10.30
N ASP A 39 -14.78 -3.37 -11.48
CA ASP A 39 -15.24 -4.37 -12.43
C ASP A 39 -14.08 -5.17 -13.05
N GLU A 40 -12.95 -4.51 -13.31
CA GLU A 40 -11.73 -5.13 -13.84
C GLU A 40 -11.06 -6.06 -12.79
N TYR A 41 -11.14 -5.72 -11.50
CA TYR A 41 -10.48 -6.43 -10.40
C TYR A 41 -11.45 -6.77 -9.24
N PRO A 42 -12.39 -7.70 -9.43
CA PRO A 42 -13.45 -8.00 -8.45
C PRO A 42 -12.94 -8.60 -7.13
N ASP A 43 -11.74 -9.18 -7.13
CA ASP A 43 -11.13 -9.79 -5.94
C ASP A 43 -10.42 -8.78 -5.02
N LEU A 44 -10.30 -7.52 -5.43
CA LEU A 44 -9.60 -6.49 -4.66
C LEU A 44 -10.51 -5.72 -3.72
N THR A 45 -9.91 -5.19 -2.65
CA THR A 45 -10.63 -4.31 -1.72
C THR A 45 -10.93 -2.96 -2.39
N ILE A 46 -11.96 -2.25 -1.92
CA ILE A 46 -12.27 -0.89 -2.39
C ILE A 46 -11.05 0.02 -2.21
N GLU A 47 -10.32 -0.13 -1.10
CA GLU A 47 -9.09 0.63 -0.85
C GLU A 47 -8.01 0.38 -1.90
N ASP A 48 -7.86 -0.88 -2.35
CA ASP A 48 -6.91 -1.21 -3.41
C ASP A 48 -7.36 -0.71 -4.79
N CYS A 49 -8.66 -0.76 -5.08
CA CYS A 49 -9.24 -0.15 -6.29
C CYS A 49 -9.03 1.37 -6.31
N ILE A 50 -9.25 2.06 -5.19
CA ILE A 50 -8.97 3.50 -5.04
C ILE A 50 -7.50 3.79 -5.30
N LYS A 51 -6.58 3.06 -4.66
CA LYS A 51 -5.13 3.23 -4.89
C LYS A 51 -4.79 3.09 -6.38
N MET A 52 -5.29 2.03 -7.02
CA MET A 52 -5.04 1.78 -8.44
C MET A 52 -5.57 2.89 -9.31
N ALA A 53 -6.80 3.36 -9.09
CA ALA A 53 -7.39 4.46 -9.83
C ALA A 53 -6.54 5.73 -9.70
N VAL A 54 -6.16 6.11 -8.47
CA VAL A 54 -5.30 7.29 -8.21
C VAL A 54 -3.96 7.17 -8.93
N ILE A 55 -3.33 5.99 -8.90
CA ILE A 55 -2.02 5.75 -9.54
C ILE A 55 -2.12 5.70 -11.06
N LYS A 56 -3.19 5.13 -11.62
CA LYS A 56 -3.50 5.17 -13.06
C LYS A 56 -3.64 6.63 -13.51
N LEU A 57 -4.42 7.45 -12.79
CA LEU A 57 -4.60 8.88 -13.06
C LEU A 57 -3.29 9.65 -13.00
N ASP A 58 -2.54 9.49 -11.90
CA ASP A 58 -1.27 10.17 -11.67
C ASP A 58 -0.25 9.85 -12.78
N SER A 59 -0.17 8.58 -13.17
CA SER A 59 0.72 8.12 -14.25
C SER A 59 0.30 8.65 -15.61
N ALA A 60 -1.01 8.74 -15.88
CA ALA A 60 -1.55 9.26 -17.13
C ALA A 60 -1.39 10.78 -17.28
N LEU A 61 -1.35 11.53 -16.18
CA LEU A 61 -1.10 12.98 -16.19
C LEU A 61 0.32 13.31 -16.64
N GLY A 62 1.31 12.48 -16.30
CA GLY A 62 2.71 12.68 -16.72
C GLY A 62 3.34 14.00 -16.22
N THR A 63 2.76 14.65 -15.21
CA THR A 63 3.25 15.90 -14.63
C THR A 63 3.38 15.80 -13.11
N ASN A 64 4.25 16.64 -12.52
CA ASN A 64 4.36 16.76 -11.06
C ASN A 64 3.32 17.73 -10.46
N LYS A 65 2.21 17.97 -11.16
CA LYS A 65 1.17 18.92 -10.73
C LYS A 65 -0.14 18.24 -10.32
N ALA A 66 -0.18 16.91 -10.29
CA ALA A 66 -1.38 16.16 -9.92
C ALA A 66 -1.84 16.50 -8.49
N GLN A 67 -3.12 16.80 -8.35
CA GLN A 67 -3.80 16.97 -7.07
C GLN A 67 -5.15 16.28 -7.13
N LEU A 68 -5.49 15.52 -6.10
CA LEU A 68 -6.79 14.86 -5.95
C LEU A 68 -7.11 14.67 -4.47
N ASN A 69 -8.15 15.35 -4.00
CA ASN A 69 -8.70 15.15 -2.67
C ASN A 69 -10.18 14.81 -2.81
N PHE A 70 -10.65 13.82 -2.08
CA PHE A 70 -12.07 13.46 -2.05
C PHE A 70 -12.47 12.87 -0.72
N VAL A 71 -13.78 12.79 -0.51
CA VAL A 71 -14.42 12.01 0.55
C VAL A 71 -15.49 11.14 -0.11
N MET A 72 -15.56 9.87 0.28
CA MET A 72 -16.59 8.94 -0.20
C MET A 72 -17.06 8.03 0.94
N SER A 73 -18.25 7.46 0.80
CA SER A 73 -18.79 6.54 1.80
C SER A 73 -19.63 5.43 1.18
N SER A 74 -19.59 4.26 1.80
CA SER A 74 -20.48 3.12 1.55
C SER A 74 -21.64 3.05 2.55
N GLY A 75 -21.81 4.08 3.39
CA GLY A 75 -22.75 4.11 4.51
C GLY A 75 -22.13 3.65 5.83
N ASN A 76 -21.34 2.56 5.84
CA ASN A 76 -20.66 2.06 7.04
C ASN A 76 -19.17 2.44 7.10
N THR A 77 -18.56 2.71 5.95
CA THR A 77 -17.15 3.11 5.85
C THR A 77 -17.06 4.50 5.25
N LEU A 78 -16.17 5.32 5.80
CA LEU A 78 -15.83 6.63 5.28
C LEU A 78 -14.38 6.59 4.80
N TRP A 79 -14.16 6.96 3.54
CA TRP A 79 -12.83 7.11 2.98
C TRP A 79 -12.55 8.56 2.66
N ALA A 80 -11.31 8.98 2.88
CA ALA A 80 -10.86 10.30 2.46
C ALA A 80 -9.44 10.25 1.92
N LEU A 81 -9.20 10.94 0.81
CA LEU A 81 -7.90 11.01 0.16
C LEU A 81 -7.32 12.41 0.28
N ASN A 82 -6.04 12.50 0.66
CA ASN A 82 -5.20 13.66 0.44
C ASN A 82 -4.08 13.28 -0.53
N PHE A 83 -4.07 13.81 -1.75
CA PHE A 83 -3.03 13.53 -2.74
C PHE A 83 -2.61 14.80 -3.46
N THR A 84 -1.38 15.26 -3.22
CA THR A 84 -0.74 16.31 -4.03
C THR A 84 0.71 15.95 -4.41
N ARG A 85 1.04 16.23 -5.68
CA ARG A 85 2.42 16.35 -6.17
C ARG A 85 2.92 17.79 -6.22
N ALA A 86 2.01 18.75 -6.34
CA ALA A 86 2.35 20.15 -6.51
C ALA A 86 2.82 20.76 -5.19
N GLU A 87 3.84 21.61 -5.29
CA GLU A 87 4.26 22.52 -4.23
C GLU A 87 3.98 23.98 -4.66
N PRO A 88 3.48 24.85 -3.77
CA PRO A 88 3.16 24.59 -2.36
C PRO A 88 1.94 23.68 -2.18
N LYS A 89 1.90 22.92 -1.08
CA LYS A 89 0.72 22.13 -0.67
C LYS A 89 -0.57 22.95 -0.85
N ALA A 90 -1.42 22.48 -1.74
CA ALA A 90 -2.80 22.93 -1.83
C ALA A 90 -3.63 22.34 -0.67
N ILE A 91 -4.92 22.70 -0.65
CA ILE A 91 -5.94 22.29 0.33
C ILE A 91 -5.69 20.86 0.85
N THR A 92 -5.71 20.68 2.16
CA THR A 92 -5.54 19.37 2.81
C THR A 92 -6.89 18.84 3.32
N VAL A 93 -6.88 17.62 3.86
CA VAL A 93 -8.06 16.97 4.43
C VAL A 93 -7.78 16.68 5.90
N TYR A 94 -8.78 16.81 6.76
CA TYR A 94 -8.70 16.53 8.18
C TYR A 94 -9.75 15.50 8.57
N TYR A 95 -9.45 14.68 9.57
CA TYR A 95 -10.43 13.81 10.21
C TYR A 95 -10.51 14.01 11.73
N TYR A 96 -11.68 13.70 12.29
CA TYR A 96 -12.00 13.83 13.70
C TYR A 96 -12.75 12.59 14.19
N PRO A 97 -12.56 12.16 15.45
CA PRO A 97 -11.63 12.72 16.44
C PRO A 97 -10.20 12.20 16.26
N ASP A 98 -9.21 12.88 16.86
CA ASP A 98 -7.87 12.33 17.08
C ASP A 98 -7.96 11.19 18.12
N SER A 99 -8.17 9.99 17.61
CA SER A 99 -8.27 8.76 18.39
C SER A 99 -7.89 7.57 17.49
N ILE A 100 -7.47 6.47 18.11
CA ILE A 100 -7.23 5.22 17.39
C ILE A 100 -8.56 4.58 16.98
N ILE A 101 -9.57 4.64 17.86
CA ILE A 101 -10.91 4.06 17.67
C ILE A 101 -11.96 5.11 18.08
N SER A 102 -13.03 5.23 17.30
CA SER A 102 -14.15 6.13 17.60
C SER A 102 -15.49 5.52 17.18
N LYS A 103 -16.56 5.88 17.90
CA LYS A 103 -17.94 5.51 17.54
C LYS A 103 -18.46 6.21 16.28
N PHE A 104 -17.82 7.31 15.90
CA PHE A 104 -18.15 8.10 14.73
C PHE A 104 -16.91 8.79 14.19
N TRP A 105 -16.93 9.11 12.90
CA TRP A 105 -15.84 9.78 12.22
C TRP A 105 -16.40 10.95 11.42
N VAL A 106 -15.65 12.04 11.39
CA VAL A 106 -15.96 13.23 10.59
C VAL A 106 -14.73 13.55 9.75
N VAL A 107 -14.95 13.94 8.50
CA VAL A 107 -13.90 14.40 7.60
C VAL A 107 -14.28 15.78 7.06
N GLY A 108 -13.30 16.66 6.93
CA GLY A 108 -13.50 18.01 6.39
C GLY A 108 -12.26 18.56 5.71
N SER A 109 -12.44 19.59 4.87
CA SER A 109 -11.34 20.35 4.26
C SER A 109 -10.69 21.35 5.22
N GLN A 110 -11.33 21.59 6.36
CA GLN A 110 -10.84 22.48 7.43
C GLN A 110 -11.41 22.04 8.80
N PRO A 111 -10.67 22.24 9.90
CA PRO A 111 -11.19 22.04 11.25
C PRO A 111 -12.37 22.98 11.56
N LEU A 112 -13.37 22.49 12.29
CA LEU A 112 -14.58 23.25 12.64
C LEU A 112 -14.42 24.14 13.90
N ASP A 113 -13.44 23.86 14.76
CA ASP A 113 -13.23 24.57 16.02
C ASP A 113 -11.82 25.18 16.14
N SER A 114 -11.76 26.40 16.68
CA SER A 114 -10.53 27.20 16.83
C SER A 114 -9.53 26.63 17.85
N LEU A 115 -9.91 25.59 18.60
CA LEU A 115 -9.04 24.91 19.57
C LEU A 115 -8.36 23.65 19.01
N SER A 116 -8.69 23.22 17.77
CA SER A 116 -8.06 22.27 16.82
C SER A 116 -7.27 21.03 17.27
N GLN A 117 -7.05 20.78 18.57
CA GLN A 117 -6.25 19.67 19.11
C GLN A 117 -6.91 18.30 18.95
N LYS A 118 -8.08 18.23 18.32
CA LYS A 118 -8.84 16.99 18.10
C LYS A 118 -9.02 16.63 16.63
N TRP A 119 -8.53 17.45 15.70
CA TRP A 119 -8.52 17.14 14.27
C TRP A 119 -7.14 16.68 13.87
N VAL A 120 -7.09 15.62 13.07
CA VAL A 120 -5.84 15.10 12.50
C VAL A 120 -5.75 15.53 11.05
N GLU A 121 -4.68 16.24 10.69
CA GLU A 121 -4.35 16.49 9.28
C GLU A 121 -3.99 15.16 8.61
N LEU A 122 -4.68 14.82 7.53
CA LEU A 122 -4.40 13.62 6.75
C LEU A 122 -3.04 13.79 6.04
N PRO A 123 -2.06 12.88 6.24
CA PRO A 123 -0.77 13.00 5.58
C PRO A 123 -0.92 13.06 4.06
N ASN A 124 -0.01 13.78 3.39
CA ASN A 124 -0.02 13.84 1.93
C ASN A 124 0.16 12.44 1.33
N ARG A 125 -0.47 12.21 0.18
CA ARG A 125 -0.50 10.96 -0.57
C ARG A 125 -0.99 9.80 0.29
N THR A 126 -2.06 10.01 1.03
CA THR A 126 -2.62 9.01 1.94
C THR A 126 -4.13 8.97 1.80
N LEU A 127 -4.65 7.76 1.63
CA LEU A 127 -6.06 7.43 1.81
C LEU A 127 -6.26 7.05 3.28
N VAL A 128 -7.28 7.57 3.94
CA VAL A 128 -7.72 7.05 5.23
C VAL A 128 -9.00 6.26 5.04
N CYS A 129 -9.11 5.13 5.74
CA CYS A 129 -10.32 4.37 5.90
C CYS A 129 -10.77 4.41 7.36
N LEU A 130 -12.00 4.85 7.57
CA LEU A 130 -12.61 5.13 8.86
C LEU A 130 -13.89 4.32 8.99
N ILE A 131 -13.90 3.39 9.94
CA ILE A 131 -15.05 2.54 10.27
C ILE A 131 -15.38 2.75 11.75
N PRO A 132 -16.66 2.96 12.13
CA PRO A 132 -17.05 3.07 13.53
C PRO A 132 -16.62 1.85 14.35
N ASN A 133 -15.99 2.11 15.50
CA ASN A 133 -15.48 1.11 16.45
C ASN A 133 -14.31 0.25 15.94
N GLU A 134 -13.70 0.60 14.82
CA GLU A 134 -12.47 -0.03 14.33
C GLU A 134 -11.29 0.95 14.37
N PRO A 135 -10.04 0.42 14.39
CA PRO A 135 -8.85 1.24 14.26
C PRO A 135 -8.80 2.02 12.95
N VAL A 136 -8.34 3.27 13.01
CA VAL A 136 -8.04 4.07 11.81
C VAL A 136 -7.03 3.34 10.93
N ARG A 137 -7.34 3.18 9.63
CA ARG A 137 -6.43 2.60 8.64
C ARG A 137 -5.92 3.71 7.72
N LEU A 138 -4.63 4.05 7.85
CA LEU A 138 -3.94 4.97 6.95
C LEU A 138 -3.28 4.20 5.82
N ILE A 139 -3.47 4.65 4.59
CA ILE A 139 -3.14 3.88 3.40
C ILE A 139 -2.35 4.79 2.46
N PRO A 140 -1.01 4.76 2.56
CA PRO A 140 -0.16 5.57 1.71
C PRO A 140 -0.26 5.17 0.24
N ILE A 141 -0.32 6.17 -0.65
CA ILE A 141 -0.38 6.03 -2.11
C ILE A 141 0.93 6.55 -2.70
N TYR A 142 1.87 5.65 -2.92
CA TYR A 142 3.11 5.96 -3.62
C TYR A 142 3.06 5.45 -5.06
N GLN A 143 3.82 6.09 -5.94
CA GLN A 143 3.78 5.92 -7.40
C GLN A 143 4.07 4.49 -7.91
N LYS A 144 4.39 3.53 -7.02
CA LYS A 144 4.47 2.11 -7.33
C LYS A 144 3.32 1.38 -6.66
N PHE A 145 2.23 1.19 -7.40
CA PHE A 145 1.39 0.02 -7.22
C PHE A 145 1.99 -1.08 -8.08
N ASP A 146 2.46 -2.15 -7.45
CA ASP A 146 2.83 -3.35 -8.19
C ASP A 146 1.52 -4.04 -8.59
N LEU A 147 1.09 -3.81 -9.83
CA LEU A 147 -0.04 -4.51 -10.43
C LEU A 147 0.13 -6.03 -10.20
N PRO A 148 -0.92 -6.76 -9.77
CA PRO A 148 -0.85 -8.21 -9.67
C PRO A 148 -0.49 -8.77 -11.06
N GLY A 149 0.65 -9.46 -11.15
CA GLY A 149 1.16 -10.05 -12.40
C GLY A 149 2.43 -9.44 -12.99
N LYS A 150 2.97 -8.33 -12.44
CA LYS A 150 4.31 -7.84 -12.84
C LYS A 150 5.38 -8.56 -12.02
N ASP A 151 6.12 -9.47 -12.66
CA ASP A 151 7.14 -10.36 -12.07
C ASP A 151 7.99 -9.71 -10.94
N ILE A 152 7.66 -10.06 -9.69
CA ILE A 152 8.17 -9.49 -8.42
C ILE A 152 9.39 -10.29 -7.91
N SER A 153 9.88 -11.25 -8.71
CA SER A 153 11.03 -12.11 -8.36
C SER A 153 12.35 -11.37 -8.14
N LYS A 154 12.42 -10.05 -8.41
CA LYS A 154 13.68 -9.27 -8.35
C LYS A 154 14.00 -8.61 -7.00
N ASN A 155 13.07 -8.60 -6.05
CA ASN A 155 13.21 -7.80 -4.82
C ASN A 155 13.28 -8.60 -3.51
N PHE A 156 13.12 -9.92 -3.59
CA PHE A 156 13.32 -10.84 -2.47
C PHE A 156 13.76 -12.18 -3.03
N PHE A 157 15.01 -12.58 -2.79
CA PHE A 157 15.54 -13.86 -3.26
C PHE A 157 16.62 -14.40 -2.32
N ILE A 158 16.87 -15.70 -2.47
CA ILE A 158 17.75 -16.45 -1.58
C ILE A 158 18.79 -17.21 -2.38
N GLN A 159 20.03 -17.17 -1.94
CA GLN A 159 21.14 -17.83 -2.62
C GLN A 159 22.27 -18.23 -1.66
N PRO A 160 22.87 -19.42 -1.80
CA PRO A 160 22.42 -20.51 -2.69
C PRO A 160 21.12 -21.16 -2.18
N ASN A 161 20.37 -21.80 -3.06
CA ASN A 161 19.24 -22.65 -2.69
C ASN A 161 19.22 -23.87 -3.63
N PRO A 162 19.52 -25.09 -3.15
CA PRO A 162 19.76 -25.48 -1.75
C PRO A 162 21.03 -24.87 -1.12
N PHE A 163 21.10 -24.84 0.21
CA PHE A 163 22.28 -24.40 0.98
C PHE A 163 22.70 -25.44 2.03
N ASN A 164 23.98 -25.36 2.45
CA ASN A 164 24.61 -26.32 3.37
C ASN A 164 25.14 -25.69 4.67
N GLU A 165 25.70 -24.49 4.61
CA GLU A 165 26.24 -23.77 5.78
C GLU A 165 25.41 -22.52 6.07
N SER A 166 25.23 -21.70 5.05
CA SER A 166 24.42 -20.50 5.17
C SER A 166 23.75 -20.13 3.85
N VAL A 167 22.66 -19.40 3.97
CA VAL A 167 21.95 -18.80 2.84
C VAL A 167 21.96 -17.30 2.99
N LYS A 168 22.28 -16.62 1.89
CA LYS A 168 22.13 -15.17 1.77
C LYS A 168 20.70 -14.86 1.40
N ILE A 169 20.10 -13.93 2.14
CA ILE A 169 18.74 -13.46 1.95
C ILE A 169 18.83 -11.99 1.53
N ASP A 170 18.59 -11.74 0.25
CA ASP A 170 18.61 -10.41 -0.35
C ASP A 170 17.17 -9.89 -0.44
N TYR A 171 16.91 -8.71 0.13
CA TYR A 171 15.58 -8.08 0.10
C TYR A 171 15.70 -6.57 -0.11
N SER A 172 14.66 -5.97 -0.70
CA SER A 172 14.53 -4.52 -0.78
C SER A 172 13.22 -4.07 -0.14
N ILE A 173 13.28 -2.96 0.58
CA ILE A 173 12.08 -2.28 1.05
C ILE A 173 12.00 -0.90 0.40
N ASP A 174 10.81 -0.56 -0.08
CA ASP A 174 10.59 0.71 -0.76
C ASP A 174 10.22 1.83 0.21
N LEU A 175 9.75 1.50 1.42
CA LEU A 175 9.30 2.45 2.44
C LEU A 175 9.98 2.20 3.79
N PRO A 176 10.31 3.27 4.55
CA PRO A 176 10.80 3.11 5.90
C PRO A 176 9.73 2.49 6.80
N GLY A 177 10.11 1.52 7.63
CA GLY A 177 9.16 0.82 8.48
C GLY A 177 9.77 -0.36 9.20
N ILE A 178 8.96 -1.00 10.06
CA ILE A 178 9.34 -2.25 10.71
C ILE A 178 9.37 -3.36 9.67
N VAL A 179 10.49 -4.07 9.63
CA VAL A 179 10.71 -5.25 8.81
C VAL A 179 10.91 -6.44 9.74
N THR A 180 10.11 -7.48 9.53
CA THR A 180 10.24 -8.76 10.22
C THR A 180 10.61 -9.85 9.21
N ILE A 181 11.66 -10.62 9.49
CA ILE A 181 12.04 -11.79 8.70
C ILE A 181 12.10 -13.00 9.62
N ASP A 182 11.20 -13.94 9.40
CA ASP A 182 11.01 -15.14 10.21
C ASP A 182 11.26 -16.41 9.39
N VAL A 183 11.73 -17.47 10.06
CA VAL A 183 11.94 -18.79 9.46
C VAL A 183 10.94 -19.78 10.06
N TYR A 184 10.32 -20.57 9.19
CA TYR A 184 9.39 -21.64 9.56
C TYR A 184 9.80 -22.97 8.93
N ASP A 185 9.50 -24.08 9.60
CA ASP A 185 9.68 -25.41 9.03
C ASP A 185 8.47 -25.83 8.17
N ARG A 186 8.55 -27.02 7.55
CA ARG A 186 7.49 -27.56 6.67
C ARG A 186 6.12 -27.74 7.32
N SER A 187 6.06 -27.78 8.66
CA SER A 187 4.82 -27.92 9.41
C SER A 187 4.24 -26.55 9.81
N GLY A 188 4.89 -25.45 9.40
CA GLY A 188 4.54 -24.09 9.82
C GLY A 188 5.01 -23.74 11.22
N ARG A 189 5.85 -24.57 11.87
CA ARG A 189 6.39 -24.25 13.19
C ARG A 189 7.48 -23.19 13.04
N PHE A 190 7.40 -22.16 13.89
CA PHE A 190 8.40 -21.11 13.99
C PHE A 190 9.76 -21.68 14.42
N VAL A 191 10.81 -21.33 13.69
CA VAL A 191 12.19 -21.81 13.89
C VAL A 191 13.07 -20.72 14.47
N LYS A 192 13.02 -19.52 13.86
CA LYS A 192 13.90 -18.41 14.22
C LYS A 192 13.40 -17.08 13.67
N ARG A 193 13.61 -16.00 14.43
CA ARG A 193 13.50 -14.63 13.91
C ARG A 193 14.88 -14.12 13.51
N LEU A 194 15.05 -13.78 12.23
CA LEU A 194 16.30 -13.26 11.67
C LEU A 194 16.39 -11.74 11.75
N LEU A 195 15.24 -11.06 11.67
CA LEU A 195 15.18 -9.61 11.72
C LEU A 195 13.86 -9.15 12.36
N ASN A 196 13.95 -8.12 13.22
CA ASN A 196 12.81 -7.33 13.68
C ASN A 196 13.28 -5.90 13.93
N ASP A 197 13.35 -5.09 12.88
CA ASP A 197 13.99 -3.78 13.01
C ASP A 197 13.33 -2.75 12.12
N PHE A 198 13.45 -1.48 12.51
CA PHE A 198 13.07 -0.37 11.68
C PHE A 198 14.15 -0.17 10.61
N LYS A 199 13.78 -0.29 9.34
CA LYS A 199 14.68 -0.07 8.21
C LYS A 199 14.21 1.11 7.37
N ILE A 200 15.14 1.85 6.79
CA ILE A 200 14.84 2.90 5.80
C ILE A 200 14.68 2.29 4.40
N SER A 201 14.06 3.01 3.46
CA SER A 201 13.99 2.55 2.06
C SER A 201 15.38 2.20 1.51
N GLY A 202 15.54 1.03 0.92
CA GLY A 202 16.84 0.54 0.46
C GLY A 202 16.90 -0.96 0.20
N LYS A 203 18.09 -1.42 -0.21
CA LYS A 203 18.43 -2.83 -0.39
C LYS A 203 19.22 -3.33 0.80
N TYR A 204 18.92 -4.55 1.22
CA TYR A 204 19.47 -5.17 2.40
C TYR A 204 19.83 -6.62 2.13
N THR A 205 20.80 -7.09 2.90
CA THR A 205 21.25 -8.46 2.90
C THR A 205 21.31 -8.92 4.35
N LEU A 206 20.83 -10.14 4.61
CA LEU A 206 21.14 -10.86 5.84
C LEU A 206 21.53 -12.31 5.54
N ILE A 207 22.08 -12.99 6.53
CA ILE A 207 22.57 -14.36 6.39
C ILE A 207 21.86 -15.22 7.44
N TRP A 208 21.33 -16.36 7.02
CA TRP A 208 20.89 -17.41 7.93
C TRP A 208 21.82 -18.61 7.83
N ASN A 209 22.31 -19.09 8.98
CA ASN A 209 23.28 -20.17 9.11
C ASN A 209 22.65 -21.54 9.38
N GLY A 210 21.36 -21.73 9.06
CA GLY A 210 20.69 -23.00 9.31
C GLY A 210 20.55 -23.36 10.80
N CYS A 211 20.52 -22.37 11.69
CA CYS A 211 20.34 -22.60 13.13
C CYS A 211 18.99 -22.05 13.64
N ASP A 212 18.44 -22.65 14.69
CA ASP A 212 17.26 -22.18 15.43
C ASP A 212 17.59 -21.02 16.40
N ASP A 213 16.61 -20.58 17.18
CA ASP A 213 16.79 -19.53 18.20
C ASP A 213 17.74 -19.93 19.33
N ASN A 214 17.89 -21.22 19.62
CA ASN A 214 18.84 -21.76 20.60
C ASN A 214 20.24 -21.97 20.00
N ASN A 215 20.45 -21.54 18.76
CA ASN A 215 21.68 -21.69 18.00
C ASN A 215 22.05 -23.16 17.72
N ASN A 216 21.06 -24.07 17.75
CA ASN A 216 21.23 -25.45 17.33
C ASN A 216 21.01 -25.57 15.82
N PRO A 217 21.78 -26.40 15.11
CA PRO A 217 21.52 -26.71 13.71
C PRO A 217 20.11 -27.28 13.52
N VAL A 218 19.40 -26.78 12.52
CA VAL A 218 18.08 -27.31 12.15
C VAL A 218 18.25 -28.60 11.33
N PRO A 219 17.29 -29.54 11.35
CA PRO A 219 17.38 -30.75 10.54
C PRO A 219 17.39 -30.47 9.03
N ASP A 220 17.88 -31.42 8.24
CA ASP A 220 17.73 -31.40 6.78
C ASP A 220 16.26 -31.26 6.37
N GLY A 221 16.00 -30.38 5.40
CA GLY A 221 14.64 -30.24 4.89
C GLY A 221 14.32 -28.90 4.25
N ALA A 222 13.02 -28.74 3.98
CA ALA A 222 12.47 -27.51 3.44
C ALA A 222 12.10 -26.55 4.56
N TYR A 223 12.48 -25.28 4.37
CA TYR A 223 12.18 -24.17 5.26
C TYR A 223 11.57 -23.01 4.47
N PHE A 224 10.80 -22.19 5.17
CA PHE A 224 10.09 -21.05 4.61
C PHE A 224 10.59 -19.78 5.28
N ILE A 225 11.14 -18.86 4.49
CA ILE A 225 11.57 -17.54 4.93
C ILE A 225 10.45 -16.56 4.63
N HIS A 226 9.90 -15.97 5.68
CA HIS A 226 8.76 -15.08 5.63
C HIS A 226 9.22 -13.64 5.89
N LEU A 227 9.13 -12.79 4.86
CA LEU A 227 9.35 -11.35 4.94
C LEU A 227 8.02 -10.65 5.14
N LYS A 228 7.96 -9.80 6.17
CA LYS A 228 6.81 -8.94 6.46
C LYS A 228 7.25 -7.49 6.64
N THR A 229 6.58 -6.59 5.95
CA THR A 229 6.69 -5.14 6.10
C THR A 229 5.29 -4.55 6.26
N TYR A 230 5.20 -3.22 6.38
CA TYR A 230 3.91 -2.52 6.42
C TYR A 230 3.01 -2.79 5.19
N ASN A 231 3.61 -2.93 4.01
CA ASN A 231 2.89 -2.99 2.73
C ASN A 231 3.19 -4.26 1.91
N GLN A 232 4.02 -5.17 2.42
CA GLN A 232 4.43 -6.38 1.71
C GLN A 232 4.51 -7.58 2.65
N GLU A 233 4.01 -8.72 2.18
CA GLU A 233 4.18 -10.02 2.83
C GLU A 233 4.60 -11.03 1.75
N ARG A 234 5.75 -11.69 1.94
CA ARG A 234 6.37 -12.57 0.95
C ARG A 234 6.99 -13.79 1.62
N VAL A 235 6.85 -14.95 0.98
CA VAL A 235 7.41 -16.20 1.46
C VAL A 235 8.29 -16.82 0.37
N LEU A 236 9.50 -17.23 0.74
CA LEU A 236 10.39 -18.01 -0.11
C LEU A 236 10.66 -19.37 0.52
N LYS A 237 10.70 -20.40 -0.32
CA LYS A 237 11.07 -21.75 0.09
C LYS A 237 12.56 -21.97 -0.14
N THR A 238 13.28 -22.41 0.88
CA THR A 238 14.68 -22.84 0.82
C THR A 238 14.84 -24.30 1.22
N ILE A 239 15.90 -24.95 0.76
CA ILE A 239 16.27 -26.32 1.14
C ILE A 239 17.61 -26.27 1.88
N PHE A 240 17.61 -26.75 3.13
CA PHE A 240 18.82 -26.93 3.94
C PHE A 240 19.28 -28.39 3.90
N ILE A 241 20.58 -28.59 3.72
CA ILE A 241 21.23 -29.90 3.68
C ILE A 241 22.54 -29.84 4.48
N GLN A 242 22.53 -30.42 5.68
CA GLN A 242 23.69 -30.61 6.53
C GLN A 242 24.59 -31.68 5.89
N ARG A 243 25.81 -31.30 5.51
CA ARG A 243 26.82 -32.23 5.00
C ARG A 243 27.65 -32.82 6.14
#